data_AF-A0A0K0EQ12-F1
#
_entry.id   AF-A0A0K0EQ12-F1
#
_cell.length_a   1.000
_cell.length_b   1.000
_cell.length_c   1.000
_cell.angle_alpha   90.00
_cell.angle_beta   90.00
_cell.angle_gamma   90.00
#
_symmetry.space_group_name_H-M   'P 1'
#
loop_
_entity.id
_entity.type
_entity.pdbx_description
1 polymer ?
#
loop_
_entity_poly.entity_id
_entity_poly.type
_entity_poly.pdbx_seq_one_letter_code
_entity_poly.pdbx_strand_id
1 'polypeptide(L)'
;MSNIIAIISFHNQSNSKGILSLSCNINQSAIGKFIGVYQIKNESKSIVLNIYSIDSSEKNYLINGNNCYLNINSIIGNNYGFKNEEIVEMEFIGMNDLIIGKVITLTPKSEDDFKIIDETSTLIEEIFLNQINVLQINQEIILWIQDNLYVTMNVKSIESDCISENNVYKLNNTSEVIVEMNEKKEKKRKQIENSYDNKCVNNNLLKVNQKTLKDKVYRVLDVHNLSYSTILVSDENIDYGLYIVYVDHLNGSFEGCLKNVPSNVPEGHCFLPKHFNARIFSNIIINSIPFNNIKRVDEIILRYNENSEIPVIKNRKKEIENVLNFNSEYSAIVINDDGIFLSNNNEKLVIKDYDSSKKIYGYFFTDSFPKIKIESTTEEIKKNEKKDEKITFHNLGEEVDEIELFDYQKNIINKILKYYQYINTQIGFSNIILLKGKEGLGKSTIIEQLSKELFEKKYIFSLKINCLDIRNQKASKIVEEFQKKLLYLKTTYPSHLIVDNFDGITFKTNNDEDRIRSKKKLIKDIFYLMKMSKIPIIITSCTNDFISFIENEYIGLFLLEIDIPQLIQ
;
A
#
# COMPACT_ATOMS: atom_id res chain seq x y z
N MET A 1 -27.90 2.31 -1.31
CA MET A 1 -28.15 1.83 0.07
C MET A 1 -29.19 2.73 0.70
N SER A 2 -29.90 2.23 1.70
CA SER A 2 -30.92 2.98 2.43
C SER A 2 -30.27 3.98 3.39
N ASN A 3 -31.01 5.03 3.75
CA ASN A 3 -30.66 5.88 4.89
C ASN A 3 -30.65 5.03 6.18
N ILE A 4 -29.73 5.34 7.10
CA ILE A 4 -29.59 4.64 8.38
C ILE A 4 -29.91 5.61 9.50
N ILE A 5 -30.78 5.22 10.42
CA ILE A 5 -31.01 5.95 11.68
C ILE A 5 -30.03 5.39 12.70
N ALA A 6 -29.19 6.25 13.26
CA ALA A 6 -28.17 5.85 14.22
C ALA A 6 -28.19 6.75 15.46
N ILE A 7 -27.75 6.19 16.58
CA ILE A 7 -27.55 6.91 17.84
C ILE A 7 -26.10 7.38 17.89
N ILE A 8 -25.86 8.69 18.00
CA ILE A 8 -24.52 9.24 18.15
C ILE A 8 -23.86 8.72 19.42
N SER A 9 -22.63 8.25 19.29
CA SER A 9 -21.76 7.87 20.41
C SER A 9 -20.41 8.56 20.23
N PHE A 10 -19.91 9.23 21.25
CA PHE A 10 -18.62 9.93 21.17
C PHE A 10 -17.44 9.05 21.57
N HIS A 11 -16.36 9.15 20.81
CA HIS A 11 -15.05 8.60 21.17
C HIS A 11 -13.96 9.69 21.11
N ASN A 12 -12.78 9.41 21.67
CA ASN A 12 -11.66 10.36 21.75
C ASN A 12 -10.47 9.97 20.85
N GLN A 13 -10.72 9.23 19.76
CA GLN A 13 -9.64 8.84 18.83
C GLN A 13 -9.35 9.98 17.85
N SER A 14 -8.08 10.22 17.55
CA SER A 14 -7.63 11.18 16.53
C SER A 14 -7.92 10.69 15.10
N ASN A 15 -9.20 10.55 14.75
CA ASN A 15 -9.63 10.24 13.39
C ASN A 15 -10.84 11.06 12.99
N SER A 16 -11.03 11.18 11.69
CA SER A 16 -12.14 11.91 11.08
C SER A 16 -13.13 10.96 10.39
N LYS A 17 -13.21 9.71 10.87
CA LYS A 17 -14.05 8.66 10.28
C LYS A 17 -15.26 8.42 11.18
N GLY A 18 -16.39 8.06 10.59
CA GLY A 18 -17.53 7.55 11.35
C GLY A 18 -17.48 6.02 11.42
N ILE A 19 -17.83 5.46 12.58
CA ILE A 19 -17.83 4.01 12.78
C ILE A 19 -19.22 3.55 13.23
N LEU A 20 -19.87 2.71 12.43
CA LEU A 20 -21.16 2.11 12.74
C LEU A 20 -20.95 0.80 13.51
N SER A 21 -21.59 0.65 14.67
CA SER A 21 -21.50 -0.53 15.53
C SER A 21 -22.85 -0.86 16.17
N LEU A 22 -22.97 -2.08 16.71
CA LEU A 22 -24.13 -2.48 17.51
C LEU A 22 -24.02 -2.06 18.99
N SER A 23 -22.83 -1.65 19.43
CA SER A 23 -22.56 -1.18 20.80
C SER A 23 -22.00 0.24 20.81
N CYS A 24 -22.31 1.01 21.86
CA CYS A 24 -21.70 2.33 22.07
C CYS A 24 -20.21 2.26 22.45
N ASN A 25 -19.77 1.12 22.98
CA ASN A 25 -18.38 0.88 23.39
C ASN A 25 -17.61 0.17 22.28
N ILE A 26 -17.03 0.95 21.38
CA ILE A 26 -16.10 0.43 20.38
C ILE A 26 -14.70 0.33 21.00
N ASN A 27 -14.02 -0.80 20.80
CA ASN A 27 -12.60 -0.93 21.14
C ASN A 27 -11.80 0.14 20.39
N GLN A 28 -10.88 0.82 21.08
CA GLN A 28 -10.07 1.91 20.50
C GLN A 28 -9.23 1.51 19.27
N SER A 29 -9.16 0.23 18.97
CA SER A 29 -8.45 -0.37 17.85
C SER A 29 -9.34 -0.91 16.73
N ALA A 30 -10.66 -0.83 16.86
CA ALA A 30 -11.55 -1.54 15.96
C ALA A 30 -11.61 -0.87 14.59
N ILE A 31 -11.19 -1.62 13.56
CA ILE A 31 -11.23 -1.20 12.17
C ILE A 31 -12.47 -1.84 11.54
N GLY A 32 -13.50 -1.04 11.28
CA GLY A 32 -14.69 -1.50 10.55
C GLY A 32 -14.41 -1.71 9.05
N LYS A 33 -15.30 -2.41 8.36
CA LYS A 33 -15.31 -2.50 6.89
C LYS A 33 -15.89 -1.21 6.33
N PHE A 34 -15.25 -0.59 5.33
CA PHE A 34 -15.82 0.58 4.65
C PHE A 34 -17.19 0.22 4.04
N ILE A 35 -18.21 1.01 4.36
CA ILE A 35 -19.58 0.82 3.86
C ILE A 35 -20.07 1.98 2.99
N GLY A 36 -19.25 2.99 2.76
CA GLY A 36 -19.59 4.12 1.90
C GLY A 36 -19.55 5.46 2.58
N VAL A 37 -20.05 6.46 1.86
CA VAL A 37 -20.03 7.86 2.24
C VAL A 37 -21.44 8.27 2.64
N TYR A 38 -21.57 8.84 3.83
CA TYR A 38 -22.84 9.27 4.39
C TYR A 38 -22.80 10.75 4.74
N GLN A 39 -23.92 11.43 4.52
CA GLN A 39 -24.18 12.76 5.05
C GLN A 39 -24.98 12.61 6.34
N ILE A 40 -24.47 13.16 7.43
CA ILE A 40 -25.15 13.19 8.73
C ILE A 40 -25.63 14.62 8.93
N LYS A 41 -26.95 14.79 9.05
CA LYS A 41 -27.59 16.10 9.18
C LYS A 41 -27.98 16.35 10.63
N ASN A 42 -27.69 17.55 11.11
CA ASN A 42 -28.27 18.16 12.32
C ASN A 42 -29.04 19.43 11.87
N GLU A 43 -29.91 19.97 12.73
CA GLU A 43 -30.77 21.14 12.48
C GLU A 43 -30.04 22.34 11.87
N SER A 44 -28.74 22.50 12.16
CA SER A 44 -27.95 23.66 11.72
C SER A 44 -26.79 23.36 10.77
N LYS A 45 -26.34 22.10 10.67
CA LYS A 45 -25.14 21.73 9.91
C LYS A 45 -25.21 20.29 9.41
N SER A 46 -24.55 20.02 8.28
CA SER A 46 -24.33 18.69 7.74
C SER A 46 -22.85 18.36 7.70
N ILE A 47 -22.48 17.15 8.08
CA ILE A 47 -21.13 16.62 7.91
C ILE A 47 -21.16 15.43 6.96
N VAL A 48 -20.19 15.34 6.06
CA VAL A 48 -20.00 14.18 5.18
C VAL A 48 -18.79 13.40 5.67
N LEU A 49 -18.98 12.11 5.90
CA LEU A 49 -17.95 11.22 6.44
C LEU A 49 -17.89 9.89 5.68
N ASN A 50 -16.69 9.32 5.62
CA ASN A 50 -16.55 7.90 5.33
C ASN A 50 -16.99 7.09 6.55
N ILE A 51 -17.92 6.16 6.34
CA ILE A 51 -18.44 5.30 7.39
C ILE A 51 -17.89 3.88 7.25
N TYR A 52 -17.50 3.32 8.39
CA TYR A 52 -16.99 1.96 8.50
C TYR A 52 -17.88 1.16 9.46
N SER A 53 -18.29 -0.04 9.07
CA SER A 53 -19.17 -0.91 9.86
C SER A 53 -18.35 -1.99 10.58
N ILE A 54 -18.49 -2.05 11.91
CA ILE A 54 -17.99 -3.15 12.74
C ILE A 54 -19.15 -4.10 13.06
N ASP A 55 -18.86 -5.37 13.32
CA ASP A 55 -19.84 -6.41 13.69
C ASP A 55 -20.96 -6.61 12.65
N SER A 56 -20.71 -6.23 11.40
CA SER A 56 -21.74 -6.15 10.35
C SER A 56 -22.99 -5.35 10.76
N SER A 57 -22.81 -4.33 11.60
CA SER A 57 -23.88 -3.49 12.17
C SER A 57 -24.82 -2.95 11.10
N GLU A 58 -24.28 -2.44 10.00
CA GLU A 58 -25.05 -1.99 8.83
C GLU A 58 -26.01 -3.06 8.31
N LYS A 59 -25.53 -4.30 8.12
CA LYS A 59 -26.39 -5.42 7.69
C LYS A 59 -27.43 -5.76 8.74
N ASN A 60 -27.05 -5.75 10.02
CA ASN A 60 -27.98 -6.02 11.12
C ASN A 60 -29.06 -4.94 11.25
N TYR A 61 -28.74 -3.67 11.01
CA TYR A 61 -29.72 -2.58 10.92
C TYR A 61 -30.65 -2.79 9.73
N LEU A 62 -30.10 -2.98 8.53
CA LEU A 62 -30.89 -3.08 7.29
C LEU A 62 -31.77 -4.34 7.24
N ILE A 63 -31.31 -5.46 7.81
CA ILE A 63 -32.03 -6.74 7.78
C ILE A 63 -32.96 -6.90 8.98
N ASN A 64 -32.49 -6.58 10.19
CA ASN A 64 -33.22 -6.88 11.43
C ASN A 64 -33.88 -5.65 12.06
N GLY A 65 -33.61 -4.43 11.57
CA GLY A 65 -34.06 -3.19 12.21
C GLY A 65 -33.38 -2.91 13.55
N ASN A 66 -32.24 -3.55 13.83
CA ASN A 66 -31.51 -3.34 15.08
C ASN A 66 -30.95 -1.92 15.14
N ASN A 67 -31.17 -1.22 16.26
CA ASN A 67 -30.54 0.07 16.51
C ASN A 67 -29.01 -0.03 16.38
N CYS A 68 -28.41 0.96 15.73
CA CYS A 68 -26.96 1.07 15.58
C CYS A 68 -26.46 2.37 16.19
N TYR A 69 -25.21 2.34 16.64
CA TYR A 69 -24.50 3.51 17.14
C TYR A 69 -23.56 4.03 16.07
N LEU A 70 -23.66 5.32 15.75
CA LEU A 70 -22.69 6.03 14.94
C LEU A 70 -21.65 6.65 15.88
N ASN A 71 -20.46 6.06 15.88
CA ASN A 71 -19.35 6.51 16.70
C ASN A 71 -18.54 7.54 15.92
N ILE A 72 -18.43 8.75 16.47
CA ILE A 72 -17.65 9.85 15.90
C ILE A 72 -16.78 10.51 16.98
N ASN A 73 -15.67 11.14 16.57
CA ASN A 73 -14.81 11.86 17.49
C ASN A 73 -15.60 12.97 18.21
N SER A 74 -15.43 13.10 19.53
CA SER A 74 -16.14 14.06 20.37
C SER A 74 -15.95 15.52 19.93
N ILE A 75 -14.76 15.89 19.45
CA ILE A 75 -14.47 17.24 18.94
C ILE A 75 -15.22 17.51 17.64
N ILE A 76 -15.25 16.54 16.72
CA ILE A 76 -16.03 16.64 15.48
C ILE A 76 -17.52 16.76 15.81
N GLY A 77 -18.02 15.88 16.68
CA GLY A 77 -19.40 15.88 17.16
C GLY A 77 -19.81 17.24 17.70
N ASN A 78 -19.02 17.77 18.64
CA ASN A 78 -19.26 19.07 19.28
C ASN A 78 -19.17 20.25 18.30
N ASN A 79 -18.21 20.26 17.36
CA ASN A 79 -18.08 21.34 16.37
C ASN A 79 -19.29 21.43 15.42
N TYR A 80 -19.93 20.28 15.17
CA TYR A 80 -21.14 20.18 14.37
C TYR A 80 -22.44 20.26 15.18
N GLY A 81 -22.36 20.40 16.50
CA GLY A 81 -23.50 20.55 17.39
C GLY A 81 -24.25 19.26 17.72
N PHE A 82 -23.69 18.10 17.39
CA PHE A 82 -24.24 16.82 17.81
C PHE A 82 -24.13 16.67 19.34
N LYS A 83 -25.09 15.97 19.94
CA LYS A 83 -25.04 15.55 21.34
C LYS A 83 -24.79 14.05 21.41
N ASN A 84 -24.09 13.62 22.45
CA ASN A 84 -23.98 12.20 22.75
C ASN A 84 -25.39 11.62 22.98
N GLU A 85 -25.66 10.43 22.45
CA GLU A 85 -26.96 9.75 22.46
C GLU A 85 -28.07 10.41 21.61
N GLU A 86 -27.73 11.40 20.78
CA GLU A 86 -28.66 11.98 19.82
C GLU A 86 -28.99 11.00 18.68
N ILE A 87 -30.27 10.94 18.29
CA ILE A 87 -30.70 10.14 17.14
C ILE A 87 -30.53 10.99 15.88
N VAL A 88 -29.77 10.48 14.92
CA VAL A 88 -29.51 11.16 13.64
C VAL A 88 -29.89 10.27 12.46
N GLU A 89 -30.34 10.89 11.38
CA GLU A 89 -30.49 10.23 10.09
C GLU A 89 -29.20 10.39 9.27
N MET A 90 -28.67 9.26 8.79
CA MET A 90 -27.51 9.18 7.92
C MET A 90 -27.98 8.93 6.49
N GLU A 91 -27.83 9.92 5.62
CA GLU A 91 -28.19 9.83 4.21
C GLU A 91 -27.04 9.21 3.41
N PHE A 92 -27.32 8.13 2.67
CA PHE A 92 -26.28 7.47 1.87
C PHE A 92 -26.02 8.24 0.58
N ILE A 93 -24.77 8.65 0.37
CA ILE A 93 -24.36 9.40 -0.83
C ILE A 93 -23.84 8.44 -1.91
N GLY A 94 -23.02 7.45 -1.55
CA GLY A 94 -22.40 6.54 -2.53
C GLY A 94 -21.15 5.81 -2.03
N MET A 95 -20.61 4.90 -2.85
CA MET A 95 -19.35 4.18 -2.57
C MET A 95 -18.21 4.56 -3.51
N ASN A 96 -18.46 4.59 -4.82
CA ASN A 96 -17.41 4.71 -5.84
C ASN A 96 -17.64 5.83 -6.86
N ASP A 97 -18.86 6.35 -6.98
CA ASP A 97 -19.26 7.28 -8.06
C ASP A 97 -19.13 8.76 -7.68
N LEU A 98 -18.39 9.05 -6.61
CA LEU A 98 -18.11 10.42 -6.22
C LEU A 98 -17.10 11.06 -7.17
N ILE A 99 -17.41 12.28 -7.60
CA ILE A 99 -16.54 13.07 -8.45
C ILE A 99 -15.26 13.42 -7.69
N ILE A 100 -14.11 13.26 -8.36
CA ILE A 100 -12.81 13.56 -7.78
C ILE A 100 -12.60 15.08 -7.76
N GLY A 101 -12.33 15.62 -6.56
CA GLY A 101 -11.88 17.00 -6.40
C GLY A 101 -10.42 17.15 -6.84
N LYS A 102 -10.14 18.05 -7.78
CA LYS A 102 -8.80 18.32 -8.31
C LYS A 102 -8.05 19.35 -7.49
N VAL A 103 -8.67 20.48 -7.17
CA VAL A 103 -8.04 21.56 -6.40
C VAL A 103 -8.97 21.93 -5.25
N ILE A 104 -8.46 21.89 -4.03
CA ILE A 104 -9.24 22.14 -2.82
C ILE A 104 -8.67 23.37 -2.15
N THR A 105 -9.50 24.39 -1.99
CA THR A 105 -9.11 25.60 -1.28
C THR A 105 -9.64 25.58 0.15
N LEU A 106 -8.73 25.66 1.11
CA LEU A 106 -9.00 25.64 2.54
C LEU A 106 -8.69 26.99 3.17
N THR A 107 -9.41 27.34 4.22
CA THR A 107 -9.12 28.54 5.02
C THR A 107 -9.04 28.16 6.51
N PRO A 108 -7.98 28.52 7.23
CA PRO A 108 -7.90 28.30 8.68
C PRO A 108 -9.04 29.03 9.40
N LYS A 109 -9.63 28.38 10.41
CA LYS A 109 -10.74 28.95 11.16
C LYS A 109 -10.29 30.09 12.09
N SER A 110 -9.13 29.93 12.74
CA SER A 110 -8.56 30.94 13.65
C SER A 110 -7.13 31.33 13.27
N GLU A 111 -6.62 32.39 13.91
CA GLU A 111 -5.22 32.83 13.74
C GLU A 111 -4.23 31.84 14.36
N ASP A 112 -4.63 31.11 15.39
CA ASP A 112 -3.78 30.09 16.01
C ASP A 112 -3.75 28.83 15.15
N ASP A 113 -4.87 28.43 14.53
CA ASP A 113 -4.89 27.38 13.50
C ASP A 113 -3.92 27.72 12.37
N PHE A 114 -3.92 28.98 11.93
CA PHE A 114 -3.03 29.46 10.88
C PHE A 114 -1.56 29.33 11.27
N LYS A 115 -1.16 29.75 12.48
CA LYS A 115 0.24 29.62 12.94
C LYS A 115 0.71 28.17 12.93
N ILE A 116 -0.13 27.25 13.39
CA ILE A 116 0.19 25.81 13.40
C ILE A 116 0.35 25.30 11.96
N ILE A 117 -0.51 25.72 11.03
CA ILE A 117 -0.42 25.33 9.62
C ILE A 117 0.83 25.92 8.96
N ASP A 118 1.19 27.17 9.27
CA ASP A 118 2.39 27.82 8.73
C ASP A 118 3.66 27.07 9.15
N GLU A 119 3.75 26.70 10.44
CA GLU A 119 4.83 25.87 11.00
C GLU A 119 4.87 24.45 10.42
N THR A 120 3.76 23.94 9.87
CA THR A 120 3.63 22.57 9.32
C THR A 120 3.33 22.53 7.82
N SER A 121 3.57 23.64 7.13
CA SER A 121 3.16 23.88 5.73
C SER A 121 3.71 22.84 4.74
N THR A 122 4.90 22.30 4.99
CA THR A 122 5.53 21.28 4.13
C THR A 122 4.82 19.92 4.17
N LEU A 123 4.02 19.65 5.20
CA LEU A 123 3.35 18.37 5.42
C LEU A 123 1.82 18.48 5.37
N ILE A 124 1.26 19.69 5.32
CA ILE A 124 -0.18 19.90 5.51
C ILE A 124 -1.02 19.16 4.47
N GLU A 125 -0.60 19.15 3.21
CA GLU A 125 -1.27 18.43 2.12
C GLU A 125 -1.25 16.91 2.35
N GLU A 126 -0.09 16.35 2.74
CA GLU A 126 0.04 14.93 3.04
C GLU A 126 -0.81 14.53 4.26
N ILE A 127 -0.75 15.32 5.35
CA ILE A 127 -1.55 15.09 6.56
C ILE A 127 -3.04 15.14 6.22
N PHE A 128 -3.44 16.11 5.41
CA PHE A 128 -4.81 16.29 4.95
C PHE A 128 -5.33 15.10 4.13
N LEU A 129 -4.64 14.75 3.04
CA LEU A 129 -5.06 13.66 2.15
C LEU A 129 -5.01 12.28 2.84
N ASN A 130 -4.21 12.13 3.90
CA ASN A 130 -4.18 10.90 4.70
C ASN A 130 -5.37 10.77 5.67
N GLN A 131 -5.97 11.88 6.11
CA GLN A 131 -7.06 11.87 7.10
C GLN A 131 -8.43 12.07 6.47
N ILE A 132 -8.50 12.85 5.38
CA ILE A 132 -9.73 13.30 4.77
C ILE A 132 -9.76 12.82 3.31
N ASN A 133 -10.77 12.01 3.00
CA ASN A 133 -10.95 11.44 1.64
C ASN A 133 -12.23 11.92 0.96
N VAL A 134 -13.13 12.57 1.69
CA VAL A 134 -14.42 13.06 1.20
C VAL A 134 -14.72 14.40 1.82
N LEU A 135 -15.23 15.33 1.02
CA LEU A 135 -15.51 16.70 1.45
C LEU A 135 -16.75 17.26 0.77
N GLN A 136 -17.38 18.19 1.46
CA GLN A 136 -18.41 19.07 0.95
C GLN A 136 -17.92 20.53 0.99
N ILE A 137 -18.36 21.36 0.04
CA ILE A 137 -18.12 22.80 0.09
C ILE A 137 -18.74 23.37 1.38
N ASN A 138 -18.04 24.29 2.05
CA ASN A 138 -18.38 24.86 3.37
C ASN A 138 -18.32 23.88 4.55
N GLN A 139 -17.75 22.68 4.37
CA GLN A 139 -17.49 21.76 5.48
C GLN A 139 -16.39 22.30 6.39
N GLU A 140 -16.64 22.30 7.70
CA GLU A 140 -15.64 22.60 8.72
C GLU A 140 -14.92 21.30 9.08
N ILE A 141 -13.63 21.24 8.84
CA ILE A 141 -12.82 20.03 9.06
C ILE A 141 -11.90 20.19 10.25
N ILE A 142 -11.71 19.08 10.93
CA ILE A 142 -10.72 18.94 11.99
C ILE A 142 -9.58 18.10 11.42
N LEU A 143 -8.38 18.69 11.37
CA LEU A 143 -7.18 18.02 10.92
C LEU A 143 -6.21 17.83 12.08
N TRP A 144 -5.89 16.58 12.41
CA TRP A 144 -4.99 16.26 13.51
C TRP A 144 -3.54 16.37 13.03
N ILE A 145 -2.80 17.34 13.53
CA ILE A 145 -1.38 17.51 13.17
C ILE A 145 -0.51 16.54 13.98
N GLN A 146 -0.84 16.33 15.26
CA GLN A 146 -0.19 15.38 16.16
C GLN A 146 -1.21 14.81 17.16
N ASP A 147 -0.81 13.82 17.96
CA ASP A 147 -1.61 13.35 19.09
C ASP A 147 -1.93 14.52 20.04
N ASN A 148 -3.21 14.88 20.17
CA ASN A 148 -3.73 16.03 20.93
C ASN A 148 -3.54 17.43 20.31
N LEU A 149 -3.01 17.55 19.09
CA LEU A 149 -2.93 18.82 18.37
C LEU A 149 -3.74 18.74 17.08
N TYR A 150 -4.74 19.60 16.95
CA TYR A 150 -5.54 19.70 15.74
C TYR A 150 -5.69 21.15 15.30
N VAL A 151 -5.93 21.34 14.01
CA VAL A 151 -6.32 22.61 13.42
C VAL A 151 -7.71 22.49 12.82
N THR A 152 -8.47 23.58 12.89
CA THR A 152 -9.78 23.66 12.25
C THR A 152 -9.69 24.47 10.97
N MET A 153 -10.18 23.92 9.86
CA MET A 153 -10.18 24.59 8.56
C MET A 153 -11.58 24.53 7.93
N ASN A 154 -11.90 25.49 7.06
CA ASN A 154 -13.13 25.50 6.29
C ASN A 154 -12.82 25.25 4.82
N VAL A 155 -13.58 24.35 4.19
CA VAL A 155 -13.51 24.11 2.75
C VAL A 155 -14.20 25.27 2.01
N LYS A 156 -13.43 26.11 1.34
CA LYS A 156 -13.92 27.30 0.63
C LYS A 156 -14.43 26.95 -0.77
N SER A 157 -13.65 26.20 -1.53
CA SER A 157 -13.99 25.79 -2.89
C SER A 157 -13.32 24.45 -3.24
N ILE A 158 -13.97 23.72 -4.14
CA ILE A 158 -13.45 22.48 -4.71
C ILE A 158 -13.62 22.60 -6.23
N GLU A 159 -12.51 22.54 -6.96
CA GLU A 159 -12.48 22.47 -8.42
C GLU A 159 -12.45 21.01 -8.86
N SER A 160 -13.19 20.68 -9.91
CA SER A 160 -13.31 19.32 -10.45
C SER A 160 -13.69 19.39 -11.94
N ASP A 161 -13.55 18.26 -12.66
CA ASP A 161 -13.94 18.20 -14.08
C ASP A 161 -15.45 18.32 -14.31
N CYS A 162 -16.23 17.87 -13.33
CA CYS A 162 -17.68 17.84 -13.35
C CYS A 162 -18.24 18.34 -12.02
N ILE A 163 -19.47 18.87 -12.00
CA ILE A 163 -20.13 19.32 -10.77
C ILE A 163 -20.85 18.12 -10.12
N SER A 164 -20.67 17.94 -8.81
CA SER A 164 -21.33 16.87 -8.05
C SER A 164 -22.75 17.27 -7.72
N GLU A 165 -23.74 16.42 -8.02
CA GLU A 165 -25.16 16.68 -7.72
C GLU A 165 -25.39 16.96 -6.23
N ASN A 166 -24.62 16.31 -5.37
CA ASN A 166 -24.73 16.44 -3.91
C ASN A 166 -23.72 17.45 -3.32
N ASN A 167 -22.94 18.15 -4.16
CA ASN A 167 -21.79 18.98 -3.75
C ASN A 167 -20.76 18.24 -2.88
N VAL A 168 -20.69 16.91 -3.03
CA VAL A 168 -19.74 16.03 -2.32
C VAL A 168 -18.69 15.54 -3.29
N TYR A 169 -17.44 15.64 -2.89
CA TYR A 169 -16.28 15.29 -3.70
C TYR A 169 -15.40 14.29 -2.97
N LYS A 170 -14.81 13.39 -3.74
CA LYS A 170 -13.80 12.45 -3.27
C LYS A 170 -12.41 13.01 -3.53
N LEU A 171 -11.50 12.80 -2.59
CA LEU A 171 -10.10 13.18 -2.71
C LEU A 171 -9.25 11.95 -3.05
N ASN A 172 -8.18 12.17 -3.79
CA ASN A 172 -7.18 11.15 -4.07
C ASN A 172 -5.76 11.77 -4.00
N ASN A 173 -4.73 10.98 -4.28
CA ASN A 173 -3.34 11.46 -4.23
C ASN A 173 -2.97 12.42 -5.38
N THR A 174 -3.92 12.76 -6.27
CA THR A 174 -3.72 13.77 -7.33
C THR A 174 -4.45 15.07 -7.05
N SER A 175 -5.23 15.12 -5.97
CA SER A 175 -5.92 16.32 -5.48
C SER A 175 -4.89 17.29 -4.89
N GLU A 176 -4.86 18.53 -5.37
CA GLU A 176 -4.01 19.61 -4.87
C GLU A 176 -4.74 20.35 -3.74
N VAL A 177 -4.02 20.64 -2.65
CA VAL A 177 -4.56 21.34 -1.48
C VAL A 177 -3.93 22.73 -1.36
N ILE A 178 -4.75 23.77 -1.50
CA ILE A 178 -4.35 25.17 -1.37
C ILE A 178 -4.91 25.71 -0.06
N VAL A 179 -4.04 26.27 0.79
CA VAL A 179 -4.47 26.95 2.03
C VAL A 179 -4.40 28.46 1.81
N GLU A 180 -5.55 29.12 1.78
CA GLU A 180 -5.65 30.58 1.68
C GLU A 180 -5.60 31.25 3.05
N MET A 181 -4.88 32.36 3.12
CA MET A 181 -4.93 33.25 4.28
C MET A 181 -6.12 34.19 4.17
N ASN A 182 -6.81 34.43 5.29
CA ASN A 182 -7.85 35.45 5.36
C ASN A 182 -7.23 36.85 5.16
N GLU A 183 -7.29 37.38 3.93
CA GLU A 183 -6.75 38.69 3.50
C GLU A 183 -7.27 39.88 4.35
N LYS A 184 -8.34 39.70 5.13
CA LYS A 184 -8.92 40.73 6.00
C LYS A 184 -7.99 41.19 7.14
N LYS A 185 -6.85 40.54 7.40
CA LYS A 185 -5.84 41.00 8.36
C LYS A 185 -4.50 41.45 7.73
N GLU A 186 -4.23 41.17 6.46
CA GLU A 186 -2.97 41.59 5.81
C GLU A 186 -2.83 43.12 5.69
N LYS A 187 -3.94 43.85 5.56
CA LYS A 187 -3.91 45.33 5.51
C LYS A 187 -3.44 45.97 6.82
N LYS A 188 -3.43 45.25 7.94
CA LYS A 188 -2.89 45.72 9.24
C LYS A 188 -1.41 45.38 9.45
N ARG A 189 -0.88 44.33 8.81
CA ARG A 189 0.56 43.96 8.90
C ARG A 189 1.42 44.72 7.88
N LYS A 190 0.90 45.02 6.69
CA LYS A 190 1.58 45.81 5.64
C LYS A 190 1.84 47.29 6.03
N GLN A 191 1.35 47.77 7.18
CA GLN A 191 1.68 49.09 7.73
C GLN A 191 2.83 49.07 8.77
N ILE A 192 3.23 47.89 9.26
CA ILE A 192 4.25 47.74 10.31
C ILE A 192 5.59 47.22 9.74
N GLU A 193 5.55 46.53 8.59
CA GLU A 193 6.74 45.91 7.96
C GLU A 193 7.48 46.81 6.94
N ASN A 194 7.02 48.04 6.67
CA ASN A 194 7.69 49.00 5.78
C ASN A 194 8.98 49.63 6.36
N SER A 195 9.69 48.94 7.26
CA SER A 195 10.88 49.46 7.95
C SER A 195 12.14 48.58 7.85
N TYR A 196 12.09 47.46 7.12
CA TYR A 196 13.30 46.67 6.83
C TYR A 196 13.40 46.31 5.35
N ASP A 197 14.00 47.24 4.61
CA ASP A 197 14.40 47.10 3.21
C ASP A 197 15.61 46.18 3.04
N ASN A 198 15.44 45.25 2.11
CA ASN A 198 16.36 44.88 1.03
C ASN A 198 17.76 44.33 1.35
N LYS A 199 17.90 43.03 1.10
CA LYS A 199 19.00 42.53 0.24
C LYS A 199 18.57 41.31 -0.57
N CYS A 200 18.53 41.55 -1.88
CA CYS A 200 18.30 40.64 -3.01
C CYS A 200 19.09 39.33 -2.94
N VAL A 201 18.58 38.28 -3.62
CA VAL A 201 19.15 37.78 -4.90
C VAL A 201 18.05 37.04 -5.68
N ASN A 202 17.77 37.58 -6.88
CA ASN A 202 16.99 36.98 -7.96
C ASN A 202 17.63 35.67 -8.47
N ASN A 203 16.83 34.73 -8.98
CA ASN A 203 16.85 34.35 -10.40
C ASN A 203 16.07 33.05 -10.71
N ASN A 204 15.26 33.14 -11.77
CA ASN A 204 14.84 32.07 -12.70
C ASN A 204 13.80 31.06 -12.17
N LEU A 205 12.49 31.25 -12.34
CA LEU A 205 11.74 31.41 -13.60
C LEU A 205 12.06 30.29 -14.61
N LEU A 206 11.39 29.15 -14.47
CA LEU A 206 11.15 28.20 -15.55
C LEU A 206 9.68 27.76 -15.53
N LYS A 207 8.87 28.55 -16.24
CA LYS A 207 7.62 28.10 -16.84
C LYS A 207 7.98 26.98 -17.83
N VAL A 208 7.67 25.72 -17.52
CA VAL A 208 7.77 24.63 -18.50
C VAL A 208 6.37 24.17 -18.86
N ASN A 209 6.06 24.33 -20.15
CA ASN A 209 4.79 24.05 -20.84
C ASN A 209 4.25 22.64 -20.56
N GLN A 210 3.10 22.55 -19.89
CA GLN A 210 2.32 21.32 -19.66
C GLN A 210 1.47 20.86 -20.87
N LYS A 211 1.89 21.13 -22.13
CA LYS A 211 1.02 20.90 -23.31
C LYS A 211 1.35 19.68 -24.18
N THR A 212 2.37 18.91 -23.87
CA THR A 212 2.75 17.75 -24.70
C THR A 212 3.48 16.70 -23.85
N LEU A 213 2.76 15.77 -23.25
CA LEU A 213 3.27 14.45 -22.85
C LEU A 213 2.06 13.57 -22.50
N LYS A 214 1.82 12.58 -23.37
CA LYS A 214 0.71 11.64 -23.32
C LYS A 214 1.02 10.58 -22.26
N ASP A 215 0.53 10.79 -21.04
CA ASP A 215 0.50 9.76 -20.00
C ASP A 215 -0.52 8.68 -20.39
N LYS A 216 -0.06 7.58 -21.01
CA LYS A 216 -0.89 6.41 -21.30
C LYS A 216 -0.52 5.26 -20.37
N VAL A 217 -1.35 5.01 -19.36
CA VAL A 217 -1.37 3.77 -18.58
C VAL A 217 -2.58 2.96 -19.02
N TYR A 218 -2.35 1.72 -19.45
CA TYR A 218 -3.35 0.81 -20.05
C TYR A 218 -3.95 -0.14 -18.99
N ARG A 219 -5.25 -0.46 -19.13
CA ARG A 219 -6.05 -1.28 -18.18
C ARG A 219 -5.94 -2.77 -18.48
N VAL A 220 -6.16 -3.65 -17.48
CA VAL A 220 -6.19 -5.13 -17.61
C VAL A 220 -7.61 -5.65 -17.41
N LEU A 221 -7.97 -6.70 -18.17
CA LEU A 221 -9.30 -7.29 -18.27
C LEU A 221 -9.29 -8.74 -17.81
N ASP A 222 -10.28 -9.12 -16.99
CA ASP A 222 -10.51 -10.47 -16.48
C ASP A 222 -11.52 -11.20 -17.38
N VAL A 223 -11.26 -12.47 -17.75
CA VAL A 223 -12.22 -13.59 -17.79
C VAL A 223 -11.51 -14.90 -18.22
N HIS A 224 -11.62 -15.90 -17.34
CA HIS A 224 -11.47 -17.35 -17.54
C HIS A 224 -10.16 -17.94 -18.14
N ASN A 225 -9.44 -18.68 -17.28
CA ASN A 225 -8.49 -19.79 -17.55
C ASN A 225 -7.18 -19.54 -18.32
N LEU A 226 -6.82 -18.32 -18.76
CA LEU A 226 -5.46 -18.02 -19.26
C LEU A 226 -5.06 -16.57 -18.90
N SER A 227 -4.20 -16.40 -17.90
CA SER A 227 -3.84 -15.13 -17.26
C SER A 227 -2.82 -14.31 -18.06
N TYR A 228 -3.10 -13.06 -18.45
CA TYR A 228 -2.06 -12.11 -18.91
C TYR A 228 -2.43 -10.64 -18.63
N SER A 229 -1.56 -9.93 -17.90
CA SER A 229 -1.60 -8.46 -17.74
C SER A 229 -0.40 -7.86 -18.47
N THR A 230 -0.55 -6.83 -19.32
CA THR A 230 0.56 -6.16 -20.01
C THR A 230 0.65 -4.68 -19.64
N ILE A 231 1.83 -4.22 -19.22
CA ILE A 231 2.18 -2.80 -19.10
C ILE A 231 3.14 -2.42 -20.24
N LEU A 232 2.74 -1.48 -21.09
CA LEU A 232 3.58 -0.81 -22.09
C LEU A 232 4.00 0.57 -21.58
N VAL A 233 5.31 0.83 -21.53
CA VAL A 233 5.88 2.16 -21.32
C VAL A 233 6.80 2.44 -22.52
N SER A 234 6.58 3.55 -23.23
CA SER A 234 7.53 4.04 -24.23
C SER A 234 7.88 5.48 -23.89
N ASP A 235 9.15 5.75 -23.65
CA ASP A 235 9.74 7.09 -23.68
C ASP A 235 11.02 7.00 -24.53
N GLU A 236 11.27 8.00 -25.36
CA GLU A 236 12.42 8.07 -26.28
C GLU A 236 13.77 8.12 -25.54
N ASN A 237 13.75 8.25 -24.21
CA ASN A 237 14.91 8.33 -23.34
C ASN A 237 15.10 7.14 -22.40
N ILE A 238 14.27 6.08 -22.49
CA ILE A 238 14.20 5.03 -21.48
C ILE A 238 14.23 3.63 -22.12
N ASP A 239 15.34 2.92 -21.94
CA ASP A 239 15.54 1.52 -22.36
C ASP A 239 14.87 0.54 -21.38
N TYR A 240 13.55 0.34 -21.37
CA TYR A 240 12.93 -0.76 -20.60
C TYR A 240 11.79 -1.50 -21.33
N GLY A 241 11.69 -2.80 -21.05
CA GLY A 241 10.85 -3.79 -21.73
C GLY A 241 9.43 -3.98 -21.15
N LEU A 242 8.66 -4.92 -21.74
CA LEU A 242 7.32 -5.32 -21.28
C LEU A 242 7.40 -6.02 -19.93
N TYR A 243 6.46 -5.71 -19.04
CA TYR A 243 6.21 -6.51 -17.84
C TYR A 243 4.87 -7.21 -17.99
N ILE A 244 4.90 -8.55 -18.08
CA ILE A 244 3.69 -9.37 -17.99
C ILE A 244 3.52 -9.81 -16.55
N VAL A 245 2.40 -9.47 -15.93
CA VAL A 245 2.07 -9.89 -14.56
C VAL A 245 1.00 -10.99 -14.62
N TYR A 246 1.37 -12.19 -14.17
CA TYR A 246 0.42 -13.30 -13.97
C TYR A 246 -0.29 -13.11 -12.64
N VAL A 247 -1.63 -13.06 -12.65
CA VAL A 247 -2.41 -12.74 -11.46
C VAL A 247 -3.62 -13.67 -11.37
N ASP A 248 -3.70 -14.48 -10.31
CA ASP A 248 -4.89 -15.25 -9.96
C ASP A 248 -5.84 -14.33 -9.16
N HIS A 249 -7.07 -14.16 -9.66
CA HIS A 249 -8.21 -13.46 -9.03
C HIS A 249 -8.07 -11.94 -8.80
N LEU A 250 -8.68 -11.10 -9.66
CA LEU A 250 -8.84 -9.66 -9.39
C LEU A 250 -10.24 -9.11 -9.70
N ASN A 251 -10.97 -8.77 -8.64
CA ASN A 251 -11.98 -7.72 -8.65
C ASN A 251 -11.34 -6.42 -8.13
N GLY A 252 -10.90 -5.50 -9.00
CA GLY A 252 -10.39 -4.18 -8.59
C GLY A 252 -9.91 -3.29 -9.75
N SER A 253 -10.30 -2.02 -9.74
CA SER A 253 -9.88 -1.00 -10.71
C SER A 253 -8.54 -0.35 -10.33
N PHE A 254 -7.74 0.01 -11.35
CA PHE A 254 -6.45 0.69 -11.22
C PHE A 254 -6.54 2.18 -11.61
N GLU A 255 -6.04 3.11 -10.76
CA GLU A 255 -5.90 4.56 -11.07
C GLU A 255 -4.58 5.16 -10.54
N GLY A 256 -3.40 4.94 -11.17
CA GLY A 256 -2.11 5.47 -10.69
C GLY A 256 -1.38 6.37 -11.70
N CYS A 257 -0.89 7.53 -11.26
CA CYS A 257 -0.12 8.49 -12.05
C CYS A 257 1.40 8.28 -11.90
N LEU A 258 2.15 8.32 -13.01
CA LEU A 258 3.59 7.98 -13.14
C LEU A 258 4.56 9.04 -12.58
N LYS A 259 4.08 10.18 -12.06
CA LYS A 259 4.92 11.33 -11.65
C LYS A 259 5.98 11.04 -10.56
N ASN A 260 5.87 9.91 -9.85
CA ASN A 260 6.76 9.55 -8.75
C ASN A 260 7.65 8.34 -9.07
N VAL A 261 7.75 7.93 -10.33
CA VAL A 261 8.64 6.85 -10.74
C VAL A 261 10.08 7.37 -10.81
N PRO A 262 11.02 6.82 -10.01
CA PRO A 262 12.43 7.20 -10.12
C PRO A 262 12.92 6.93 -11.54
N SER A 263 13.78 7.80 -12.05
CA SER A 263 14.31 7.74 -13.43
C SER A 263 15.03 6.43 -13.75
N ASN A 264 15.46 5.68 -12.73
CA ASN A 264 16.06 4.36 -12.87
C ASN A 264 15.38 3.34 -11.95
N VAL A 265 15.03 2.19 -12.53
CA VAL A 265 14.61 0.98 -11.80
C VAL A 265 15.83 0.10 -11.61
N PRO A 266 16.13 -0.36 -10.38
CA PRO A 266 17.21 -1.32 -10.19
C PRO A 266 16.99 -2.59 -11.03
N GLU A 267 18.06 -3.16 -11.55
CA GLU A 267 18.01 -4.39 -12.35
C GLU A 267 17.26 -5.50 -11.56
N GLY A 268 16.35 -6.21 -12.24
CA GLY A 268 15.50 -7.24 -11.62
C GLY A 268 14.28 -6.72 -10.85
N HIS A 269 13.95 -5.43 -10.90
CA HIS A 269 12.78 -4.85 -10.22
C HIS A 269 11.71 -4.42 -11.24
N CYS A 270 10.44 -4.42 -10.83
CA CYS A 270 9.33 -3.90 -11.62
C CYS A 270 8.50 -2.92 -10.79
N PHE A 271 7.78 -2.02 -11.46
CA PHE A 271 6.79 -1.17 -10.78
C PHE A 271 5.43 -1.86 -10.74
N LEU A 272 4.93 -2.06 -9.52
CA LEU A 272 3.53 -2.39 -9.29
C LEU A 272 2.80 -1.08 -8.96
N PRO A 273 1.71 -0.75 -9.66
CA PRO A 273 0.96 0.46 -9.34
C PRO A 273 0.46 0.41 -7.89
N LYS A 274 0.39 1.56 -7.21
CA LYS A 274 0.06 1.67 -5.77
C LYS A 274 -1.26 0.99 -5.35
N HIS A 275 -2.18 0.79 -6.31
CA HIS A 275 -3.49 0.13 -6.12
C HIS A 275 -3.45 -1.38 -6.29
N PHE A 276 -2.36 -1.91 -6.83
CA PHE A 276 -2.11 -3.33 -6.89
C PHE A 276 -1.80 -3.82 -5.49
N ASN A 277 -2.81 -4.43 -4.87
CA ASN A 277 -2.61 -5.07 -3.59
C ASN A 277 -1.93 -6.43 -3.82
N ALA A 278 -0.61 -6.38 -4.00
CA ALA A 278 0.25 -7.56 -4.22
C ALA A 278 0.04 -8.66 -3.15
N ARG A 279 -0.49 -8.30 -1.97
CA ARG A 279 -0.78 -9.21 -0.85
C ARG A 279 -1.99 -10.13 -1.09
N ILE A 280 -2.78 -9.91 -2.14
CA ILE A 280 -3.93 -10.76 -2.50
C ILE A 280 -3.48 -11.98 -3.33
N PHE A 281 -2.27 -11.94 -3.90
CA PHE A 281 -1.81 -12.96 -4.83
C PHE A 281 -0.84 -13.91 -4.17
N SER A 282 -1.03 -15.21 -4.41
CA SER A 282 -0.14 -16.28 -3.98
C SER A 282 1.15 -16.31 -4.82
N ASN A 283 1.07 -15.97 -6.11
CA ASN A 283 2.20 -15.92 -7.03
C ASN A 283 2.03 -14.75 -8.01
N ILE A 284 3.10 -13.97 -8.20
CA ILE A 284 3.20 -12.94 -9.25
C ILE A 284 4.37 -13.35 -10.12
N ILE A 285 4.09 -13.89 -11.31
CA ILE A 285 5.13 -14.19 -12.30
C ILE A 285 5.33 -12.92 -13.13
N ILE A 286 6.56 -12.41 -13.11
CA ILE A 286 6.98 -11.23 -13.88
C ILE A 286 7.83 -11.72 -15.05
N ASN A 287 7.27 -11.71 -16.26
CA ASN A 287 8.06 -11.95 -17.46
C ASN A 287 8.51 -10.61 -18.03
N SER A 288 9.84 -10.39 -18.03
CA SER A 288 10.45 -9.24 -18.69
C SER A 288 10.72 -9.55 -20.16
N ILE A 289 10.14 -8.76 -21.06
CA ILE A 289 10.40 -8.90 -22.51
C ILE A 289 11.15 -7.69 -23.00
N PRO A 290 12.38 -7.84 -23.56
CA PRO A 290 13.13 -6.72 -24.12
C PRO A 290 12.29 -5.97 -25.17
N PHE A 291 12.36 -4.64 -25.20
CA PHE A 291 11.57 -3.83 -26.15
C PHE A 291 11.88 -4.20 -27.61
N ASN A 292 13.14 -4.53 -27.89
CA ASN A 292 13.62 -5.02 -29.19
C ASN A 292 12.97 -6.34 -29.63
N ASN A 293 12.36 -7.06 -28.69
CA ASN A 293 11.67 -8.33 -28.92
C ASN A 293 10.15 -8.15 -29.00
N ILE A 294 9.65 -6.92 -29.14
CA ILE A 294 8.21 -6.65 -29.19
C ILE A 294 7.89 -5.86 -30.46
N LYS A 295 6.83 -6.26 -31.17
CA LYS A 295 6.39 -5.62 -32.40
C LYS A 295 4.88 -5.40 -32.37
N ARG A 296 4.43 -4.24 -32.81
CA ARG A 296 3.00 -3.98 -33.04
C ARG A 296 2.51 -4.87 -34.18
N VAL A 297 1.39 -5.57 -33.98
CA VAL A 297 0.82 -6.48 -34.98
C VAL A 297 -0.34 -5.80 -35.69
N ASP A 298 -0.30 -5.81 -37.03
CA ASP A 298 -1.39 -5.32 -37.88
C ASP A 298 -2.27 -6.45 -38.41
N GLU A 299 -1.82 -7.70 -38.29
CA GLU A 299 -2.50 -8.90 -38.78
C GLU A 299 -2.18 -10.13 -37.91
N ILE A 300 -3.22 -10.88 -37.53
CA ILE A 300 -3.17 -12.10 -36.72
C ILE A 300 -3.79 -13.28 -37.49
N ILE A 301 -3.27 -14.47 -37.25
CA ILE A 301 -3.73 -15.72 -37.85
C ILE A 301 -4.48 -16.53 -36.81
N LEU A 302 -5.72 -16.90 -37.12
CA LEU A 302 -6.52 -17.89 -36.40
C LEU A 302 -6.30 -19.26 -37.03
N ARG A 303 -5.57 -20.14 -36.32
CA ARG A 303 -5.41 -21.55 -36.66
C ARG A 303 -6.49 -22.38 -36.00
N TYR A 304 -7.05 -23.32 -36.75
CA TYR A 304 -8.06 -24.25 -36.25
C TYR A 304 -7.77 -25.67 -36.76
N ASN A 305 -8.20 -26.65 -35.99
CA ASN A 305 -8.05 -28.06 -36.34
C ASN A 305 -9.05 -28.45 -37.44
N GLU A 306 -8.61 -29.14 -38.49
CA GLU A 306 -9.46 -29.50 -39.65
C GLU A 306 -10.69 -30.35 -39.29
N ASN A 307 -10.69 -30.98 -38.12
CA ASN A 307 -11.81 -31.75 -37.58
C ASN A 307 -12.93 -30.89 -36.96
N SER A 308 -12.82 -29.56 -37.01
CA SER A 308 -13.82 -28.61 -36.47
C SER A 308 -14.53 -27.84 -37.59
N GLU A 309 -15.82 -27.52 -37.41
CA GLU A 309 -16.61 -26.78 -38.40
C GLU A 309 -15.95 -25.44 -38.75
N ILE A 310 -15.84 -25.14 -40.05
CA ILE A 310 -15.22 -23.91 -40.56
C ILE A 310 -15.94 -22.69 -39.96
N PRO A 311 -15.25 -21.85 -39.17
CA PRO A 311 -15.92 -20.74 -38.53
C PRO A 311 -16.27 -19.64 -39.54
N VAL A 312 -17.51 -19.13 -39.49
CA VAL A 312 -17.91 -17.94 -40.26
C VAL A 312 -17.17 -16.72 -39.71
N ILE A 313 -16.24 -16.15 -40.51
CA ILE A 313 -15.34 -15.03 -40.14
C ILE A 313 -16.06 -13.87 -39.44
N LYS A 314 -17.26 -13.52 -39.91
CA LYS A 314 -18.05 -12.38 -39.37
C LYS A 314 -18.54 -12.60 -37.94
N ASN A 315 -18.83 -13.84 -37.54
CA ASN A 315 -19.25 -14.17 -36.18
C ASN A 315 -18.05 -14.38 -35.26
N ARG A 316 -16.95 -14.90 -35.80
CA ARG A 316 -15.74 -15.19 -35.01
C ARG A 316 -15.02 -13.97 -34.47
N LYS A 317 -15.02 -12.84 -35.19
CA LYS A 317 -14.43 -11.60 -34.66
C LYS A 317 -15.08 -11.21 -33.34
N LYS A 318 -16.42 -11.29 -33.28
CA LYS A 318 -17.21 -10.96 -32.10
C LYS A 318 -17.00 -11.97 -30.97
N GLU A 319 -16.84 -13.25 -31.30
CA GLU A 319 -16.49 -14.28 -30.31
C GLU A 319 -15.07 -14.13 -29.77
N ILE A 320 -14.08 -13.79 -30.60
CA ILE A 320 -12.73 -13.48 -30.14
C ILE A 320 -12.74 -12.21 -29.29
N GLU A 321 -13.51 -11.19 -29.68
CA GLU A 321 -13.76 -9.99 -28.88
C GLU A 321 -14.38 -10.33 -27.51
N ASN A 322 -15.30 -11.29 -27.47
CA ASN A 322 -15.90 -11.78 -26.22
C ASN A 322 -14.94 -12.66 -25.39
N VAL A 323 -14.14 -13.52 -26.02
CA VAL A 323 -13.20 -14.42 -25.34
C VAL A 323 -12.01 -13.66 -24.76
N LEU A 324 -11.53 -12.63 -25.46
CA LEU A 324 -10.50 -11.70 -24.96
C LEU A 324 -11.09 -10.65 -23.99
N ASN A 325 -12.41 -10.70 -23.78
CA ASN A 325 -13.22 -9.99 -22.79
C ASN A 325 -12.95 -8.48 -22.65
N PHE A 326 -13.29 -7.72 -23.69
CA PHE A 326 -13.14 -6.27 -23.75
C PHE A 326 -14.03 -5.48 -22.76
N ASN A 327 -13.54 -5.19 -21.55
CA ASN A 327 -14.19 -4.20 -20.63
C ASN A 327 -13.47 -2.83 -20.62
N SER A 328 -12.57 -2.56 -21.57
CA SER A 328 -11.73 -1.36 -21.61
C SER A 328 -11.39 -0.98 -23.05
N GLU A 329 -11.57 0.31 -23.39
CA GLU A 329 -11.28 0.86 -24.71
C GLU A 329 -9.76 0.95 -25.00
N TYR A 330 -8.89 0.75 -24.01
CA TYR A 330 -7.45 0.94 -24.16
C TYR A 330 -6.66 -0.11 -23.36
N SER A 331 -6.73 -1.37 -23.77
CA SER A 331 -5.88 -2.44 -23.22
C SER A 331 -4.91 -2.94 -24.30
N ALA A 332 -3.70 -3.33 -23.91
CA ALA A 332 -2.74 -3.96 -24.82
C ALA A 332 -2.84 -5.48 -24.67
N ILE A 333 -3.01 -6.19 -25.78
CA ILE A 333 -2.96 -7.65 -25.84
C ILE A 333 -1.61 -8.06 -26.40
N VAL A 334 -0.92 -8.96 -25.70
CA VAL A 334 0.38 -9.49 -26.10
C VAL A 334 0.25 -10.96 -26.46
N ILE A 335 0.78 -11.30 -27.62
CA ILE A 335 0.84 -12.65 -28.16
C ILE A 335 2.30 -13.10 -28.09
N ASN A 336 2.56 -14.22 -27.41
CA ASN A 336 3.87 -14.84 -27.35
C ASN A 336 4.15 -15.73 -28.58
N ASP A 337 5.35 -16.30 -28.61
CA ASP A 337 5.79 -17.31 -29.56
C ASP A 337 4.85 -18.53 -29.58
N ASP A 338 4.31 -18.89 -28.42
CA ASP A 338 3.36 -20.00 -28.29
C ASP A 338 1.92 -19.66 -28.70
N GLY A 339 1.58 -18.42 -29.05
CA GLY A 339 0.22 -18.01 -29.41
C GLY A 339 -0.81 -18.03 -28.26
N ILE A 340 -2.04 -17.60 -28.56
CA ILE A 340 -3.16 -17.61 -27.59
C ILE A 340 -4.16 -18.69 -27.97
N PHE A 341 -4.43 -19.63 -27.07
CA PHE A 341 -5.46 -20.64 -27.27
C PHE A 341 -6.86 -20.08 -27.02
N LEU A 342 -7.78 -20.33 -27.96
CA LEU A 342 -9.18 -19.96 -27.85
C LEU A 342 -10.00 -21.25 -27.70
N SER A 343 -10.85 -21.32 -26.66
CA SER A 343 -11.83 -22.39 -26.38
C SER A 343 -11.36 -23.86 -26.55
N ASN A 344 -11.33 -24.63 -25.45
CA ASN A 344 -11.14 -26.10 -25.46
C ASN A 344 -9.97 -26.65 -26.31
N ASN A 345 -8.88 -25.89 -26.48
CA ASN A 345 -7.65 -26.27 -27.21
C ASN A 345 -7.78 -26.50 -28.73
N ASN A 346 -8.89 -26.13 -29.36
CA ASN A 346 -9.09 -26.40 -30.80
C ASN A 346 -8.74 -25.23 -31.73
N GLU A 347 -8.54 -24.04 -31.16
CA GLU A 347 -8.23 -22.82 -31.91
C GLU A 347 -7.05 -22.08 -31.28
N LYS A 348 -6.22 -21.47 -32.13
CA LYS A 348 -4.98 -20.80 -31.72
C LYS A 348 -4.75 -19.52 -32.52
N LEU A 349 -4.58 -18.40 -31.82
CA LEU A 349 -4.13 -17.12 -32.38
C LEU A 349 -2.62 -17.06 -32.45
N VAL A 350 -2.07 -16.68 -33.59
CA VAL A 350 -0.62 -16.56 -33.85
C VAL A 350 -0.29 -15.34 -34.71
N ILE A 351 0.97 -14.91 -34.66
CA ILE A 351 1.50 -13.74 -35.39
C ILE A 351 1.91 -14.16 -36.80
N LYS A 352 1.62 -13.33 -37.82
CA LYS A 352 1.85 -13.62 -39.24
C LYS A 352 3.32 -13.68 -39.67
N ASP A 353 4.22 -13.00 -38.96
CA ASP A 353 5.66 -12.95 -39.25
C ASP A 353 6.46 -13.68 -38.17
N TYR A 354 6.16 -14.96 -37.96
CA TYR A 354 6.89 -15.79 -37.01
C TYR A 354 8.27 -16.14 -37.57
N ASP A 355 9.32 -15.51 -37.01
CA ASP A 355 10.70 -15.95 -37.18
C ASP A 355 11.13 -16.66 -35.88
N SER A 356 11.15 -18.00 -35.90
CA SER A 356 11.50 -18.83 -34.74
C SER A 356 12.90 -18.53 -34.16
N SER A 357 13.75 -17.85 -34.94
CA SER A 357 15.11 -17.48 -34.52
C SER A 357 15.15 -16.26 -33.59
N LYS A 358 14.11 -15.43 -33.59
CA LYS A 358 14.01 -14.23 -32.76
C LYS A 358 12.71 -14.35 -31.97
N LYS A 359 12.81 -14.55 -30.64
CA LYS A 359 11.67 -14.57 -29.72
C LYS A 359 10.92 -13.22 -29.74
N ILE A 360 10.14 -12.98 -30.79
CA ILE A 360 9.40 -11.76 -31.04
C ILE A 360 7.98 -11.95 -30.52
N TYR A 361 7.56 -11.03 -29.68
CA TYR A 361 6.24 -10.92 -29.13
C TYR A 361 5.45 -9.89 -29.93
N GLY A 362 4.20 -10.20 -30.22
CA GLY A 362 3.30 -9.31 -30.93
C GLY A 362 2.41 -8.57 -29.94
N TYR A 363 2.10 -7.29 -30.18
CA TYR A 363 1.05 -6.61 -29.42
C TYR A 363 0.06 -5.81 -30.28
N PHE A 364 -1.17 -5.70 -29.83
CA PHE A 364 -2.19 -4.81 -30.41
C PHE A 364 -3.05 -4.19 -29.31
N PHE A 365 -3.73 -3.09 -29.62
CA PHE A 365 -4.63 -2.42 -28.68
C PHE A 365 -6.09 -2.77 -28.96
N THR A 366 -6.92 -2.74 -27.92
CA THR A 366 -8.36 -3.01 -28.01
C THR A 366 -9.13 -2.00 -28.86
N ASP A 367 -8.66 -0.75 -28.93
CA ASP A 367 -9.17 0.29 -29.84
C ASP A 367 -8.73 0.09 -31.30
N SER A 368 -7.75 -0.78 -31.55
CA SER A 368 -7.04 -0.92 -32.82
C SER A 368 -6.87 -2.39 -33.20
N PHE A 369 -7.99 -3.10 -33.36
CA PHE A 369 -8.01 -4.53 -33.59
C PHE A 369 -7.36 -4.92 -34.96
N PRO A 370 -6.40 -5.86 -34.99
CA PRO A 370 -5.68 -6.25 -36.21
C PRO A 370 -6.55 -7.03 -37.20
N LYS A 371 -6.11 -7.14 -38.46
CA LYS A 371 -6.78 -7.99 -39.47
C LYS A 371 -6.67 -9.47 -39.08
N ILE A 372 -7.76 -10.23 -39.22
CA ILE A 372 -7.77 -11.68 -38.92
C ILE A 372 -7.71 -12.46 -40.24
N LYS A 373 -6.73 -13.36 -40.36
CA LYS A 373 -6.70 -14.43 -41.37
C LYS A 373 -7.04 -15.77 -40.73
N ILE A 374 -7.72 -16.64 -41.48
CA ILE A 374 -8.06 -17.99 -41.06
C ILE A 374 -7.21 -18.99 -41.84
N GLU A 375 -6.55 -19.91 -41.13
CA GLU A 375 -5.74 -20.97 -41.71
C GLU A 375 -6.11 -22.31 -41.06
N SER A 376 -6.36 -23.35 -41.88
CA SER A 376 -6.52 -24.72 -41.37
C SER A 376 -5.16 -25.35 -41.11
N THR A 377 -5.06 -26.17 -40.07
CA THR A 377 -3.83 -26.93 -39.79
C THR A 377 -4.12 -28.41 -39.60
N THR A 378 -3.32 -29.25 -40.26
CA THR A 378 -3.31 -30.72 -40.12
C THR A 378 -2.52 -31.21 -38.90
N GLU A 379 -1.77 -30.34 -38.22
CA GLU A 379 -0.96 -30.71 -37.05
C GLU A 379 -1.80 -30.70 -35.76
N GLU A 380 -1.74 -31.79 -35.00
CA GLU A 380 -2.34 -31.86 -33.66
C GLU A 380 -1.80 -30.70 -32.81
N ILE A 381 -2.72 -29.85 -32.34
CA ILE A 381 -2.43 -28.77 -31.40
C ILE A 381 -2.06 -29.41 -30.04
N LYS A 382 -0.81 -29.86 -29.90
CA LYS A 382 -0.31 -30.49 -28.68
C LYS A 382 0.15 -29.43 -27.68
N LYS A 383 -0.31 -29.56 -26.44
CA LYS A 383 0.27 -28.88 -25.27
C LYS A 383 1.75 -29.31 -25.15
N ASN A 384 2.68 -28.37 -25.33
CA ASN A 384 4.03 -28.52 -24.82
C ASN A 384 4.09 -27.90 -23.42
N GLU A 385 3.82 -28.71 -22.40
CA GLU A 385 4.23 -28.38 -21.03
C GLU A 385 5.75 -28.53 -20.96
N LYS A 386 6.48 -27.44 -21.22
CA LYS A 386 7.89 -27.37 -20.84
C LYS A 386 7.95 -27.31 -19.32
N LYS A 387 8.65 -28.27 -18.72
CA LYS A 387 9.01 -28.26 -17.31
C LYS A 387 9.93 -27.06 -17.08
N ASP A 388 9.39 -25.97 -16.57
CA ASP A 388 10.20 -24.85 -16.11
C ASP A 388 11.09 -25.30 -14.95
N GLU A 389 12.38 -25.05 -15.09
CA GLU A 389 13.38 -25.22 -14.03
C GLU A 389 12.93 -24.39 -12.82
N LYS A 390 12.68 -25.06 -11.68
CA LYS A 390 12.30 -24.39 -10.43
C LYS A 390 13.43 -23.44 -10.01
N ILE A 391 13.23 -22.14 -10.19
CA ILE A 391 14.04 -21.12 -9.54
C ILE A 391 13.69 -21.17 -8.05
N THR A 392 14.58 -21.71 -7.23
CA THR A 392 14.43 -21.74 -5.77
C THR A 392 14.86 -20.40 -5.18
N PHE A 393 13.93 -19.69 -4.56
CA PHE A 393 14.22 -18.48 -3.79
C PHE A 393 14.54 -18.86 -2.35
N HIS A 394 15.74 -18.52 -1.88
CA HIS A 394 16.17 -18.81 -0.52
C HIS A 394 15.84 -17.63 0.41
N ASN A 395 15.00 -17.88 1.41
CA ASN A 395 14.78 -16.94 2.50
C ASN A 395 16.01 -16.91 3.41
N LEU A 396 16.48 -15.72 3.86
CA LEU A 396 17.76 -15.50 4.55
C LEU A 396 19.03 -15.60 3.67
N GLY A 397 18.91 -15.97 2.40
CA GLY A 397 20.06 -16.15 1.49
C GLY A 397 20.71 -17.53 1.56
N GLU A 398 20.19 -18.45 2.37
CA GLU A 398 20.69 -19.83 2.52
C GLU A 398 19.50 -20.81 2.61
N GLU A 399 19.74 -22.08 2.28
CA GLU A 399 18.76 -23.15 2.47
C GLU A 399 18.72 -23.56 3.94
N VAL A 400 17.53 -23.53 4.56
CA VAL A 400 17.36 -23.89 5.98
C VAL A 400 17.05 -25.38 6.07
N ASP A 401 17.96 -26.12 6.71
CA ASP A 401 17.83 -27.56 6.97
C ASP A 401 16.49 -27.89 7.66
N GLU A 402 15.88 -29.02 7.31
CA GLU A 402 14.74 -29.55 8.04
C GLU A 402 15.19 -30.08 9.40
N ILE A 403 14.81 -29.38 10.47
CA ILE A 403 15.14 -29.77 11.85
C ILE A 403 13.85 -30.18 12.57
N GLU A 404 13.88 -31.33 13.25
CA GLU A 404 12.80 -31.72 14.16
C GLU A 404 12.78 -30.78 15.38
N LEU A 405 11.70 -29.99 15.48
CA LEU A 405 11.50 -29.07 16.60
C LEU A 405 10.89 -29.78 17.82
N PHE A 406 11.37 -29.40 19.01
CA PHE A 406 10.71 -29.74 20.26
C PHE A 406 9.32 -29.07 20.37
N ASP A 407 8.40 -29.66 21.12
CA ASP A 407 7.02 -29.16 21.25
C ASP A 407 6.95 -27.72 21.79
N TYR A 408 7.85 -27.35 22.72
CA TYR A 408 7.91 -25.97 23.21
C TYR A 408 8.32 -24.99 22.12
N GLN A 409 9.22 -25.38 21.21
CA GLN A 409 9.64 -24.54 20.07
C GLN A 409 8.47 -24.35 19.10
N LYS A 410 7.76 -25.43 18.75
CA LYS A 410 6.54 -25.36 17.91
C LYS A 410 5.48 -24.44 18.52
N ASN A 411 5.26 -24.52 19.84
CA ASN A 411 4.32 -23.66 20.54
C ASN A 411 4.72 -22.17 20.49
N ILE A 412 6.01 -21.88 20.64
CA ILE A 412 6.55 -20.51 20.51
C ILE A 412 6.36 -19.98 19.09
N ILE A 413 6.69 -20.78 18.06
CA ILE A 413 6.51 -20.41 16.65
C ILE A 413 5.03 -20.11 16.36
N ASN A 414 4.12 -21.00 16.75
CA ASN A 414 2.68 -20.80 16.60
C ASN A 414 2.17 -19.54 17.30
N LYS A 415 2.71 -19.24 18.50
CA LYS A 415 2.38 -18.01 19.23
C LYS A 415 2.80 -16.79 18.41
N ILE A 416 4.03 -16.75 17.91
CA ILE A 416 4.55 -15.63 17.10
C ILE A 416 3.77 -15.48 15.78
N LEU A 417 3.46 -16.57 15.09
CA LEU A 417 2.68 -16.57 13.84
C LEU A 417 1.29 -15.95 13.98
N LYS A 418 0.64 -16.15 15.14
CA LYS A 418 -0.63 -15.47 15.47
C LYS A 418 -0.41 -13.96 15.62
N TYR A 419 0.65 -13.53 16.29
CA TYR A 419 0.97 -12.10 16.43
C TYR A 419 1.24 -11.43 15.09
N TYR A 420 1.91 -12.10 14.15
CA TYR A 420 2.14 -11.58 12.79
C TYR A 420 0.85 -11.22 12.03
N GLN A 421 -0.31 -11.79 12.40
CA GLN A 421 -1.60 -11.39 11.82
C GLN A 421 -2.00 -9.96 12.24
N TYR A 422 -1.46 -9.46 13.36
CA TYR A 422 -1.82 -8.17 13.94
C TYR A 422 -0.76 -7.07 13.71
N ILE A 423 0.47 -7.39 13.30
CA ILE A 423 1.59 -6.42 13.22
C ILE A 423 1.30 -5.26 12.25
N ASN A 424 0.36 -5.43 11.31
CA ASN A 424 -0.04 -4.38 10.35
C ASN A 424 -1.37 -3.70 10.67
N THR A 425 -1.98 -4.03 11.80
CA THR A 425 -3.18 -3.33 12.23
C THR A 425 -2.79 -1.93 12.71
N GLN A 426 -3.65 -0.93 12.51
CA GLN A 426 -3.38 0.47 12.93
C GLN A 426 -3.32 0.65 14.46
N ILE A 427 -3.28 -0.44 15.20
CA ILE A 427 -3.18 -0.47 16.65
C ILE A 427 -1.72 -0.21 16.94
N GLY A 428 -1.41 0.90 17.63
CA GLY A 428 -0.05 1.40 17.91
C GLY A 428 0.82 0.50 18.79
N PHE A 429 0.73 -0.82 18.62
CA PHE A 429 1.64 -1.75 19.23
C PHE A 429 3.03 -1.64 18.60
N SER A 430 4.03 -1.95 19.41
CA SER A 430 5.38 -2.15 18.91
C SER A 430 5.40 -3.20 17.79
N ASN A 431 6.34 -3.05 16.87
CA ASN A 431 6.68 -3.99 15.81
C ASN A 431 7.79 -4.97 16.25
N ILE A 432 8.24 -4.94 17.50
CA ILE A 432 9.43 -5.67 17.99
C ILE A 432 9.02 -6.82 18.91
N ILE A 433 9.50 -8.03 18.62
CA ILE A 433 9.35 -9.24 19.43
C ILE A 433 10.71 -9.60 20.03
N LEU A 434 10.76 -9.88 21.33
CA LEU A 434 11.99 -10.28 22.04
C LEU A 434 11.93 -11.75 22.46
N LEU A 435 12.90 -12.55 22.01
CA LEU A 435 13.14 -13.93 22.45
C LEU A 435 14.37 -13.96 23.36
N LYS A 436 14.17 -14.28 24.64
CA LYS A 436 15.25 -14.33 25.64
C LYS A 436 15.38 -15.72 26.24
N GLY A 437 16.59 -16.05 26.69
CA GLY A 437 16.90 -17.31 27.36
C GLY A 437 18.38 -17.61 27.29
N LYS A 438 18.89 -18.52 28.12
CA LYS A 438 20.33 -18.88 28.15
C LYS A 438 20.85 -19.30 26.77
N GLU A 439 22.17 -19.21 26.61
CA GLU A 439 22.86 -19.74 25.43
C GLU A 439 22.54 -21.24 25.25
N GLY A 440 22.40 -21.70 24.00
CA GLY A 440 22.09 -23.10 23.70
C GLY A 440 20.60 -23.52 23.80
N LEU A 441 19.68 -22.64 24.21
CA LEU A 441 18.23 -22.98 24.28
C LEU A 441 17.49 -22.96 22.91
N GLY A 442 18.21 -22.96 21.79
CA GLY A 442 17.61 -23.03 20.45
C GLY A 442 16.90 -21.75 19.97
N LYS A 443 17.24 -20.57 20.51
CA LYS A 443 16.70 -19.26 20.06
C LYS A 443 16.83 -19.08 18.54
N SER A 444 18.05 -19.24 18.01
CA SER A 444 18.34 -19.09 16.59
C SER A 444 17.58 -20.11 15.75
N THR A 445 17.51 -21.37 16.21
CA THR A 445 16.73 -22.45 15.56
C THR A 445 15.23 -22.11 15.46
N ILE A 446 14.64 -21.56 16.52
CA ILE A 446 13.23 -21.11 16.50
C ILE A 446 13.01 -20.04 15.44
N ILE A 447 13.93 -19.06 15.34
CA ILE A 447 13.78 -17.96 14.37
C ILE A 447 13.98 -18.44 12.94
N GLU A 448 15.00 -19.24 12.69
CA GLU A 448 15.26 -19.78 11.35
C GLU A 448 14.05 -20.56 10.85
N GLN A 449 13.46 -21.38 11.72
CA GLN A 449 12.30 -22.15 11.32
C GLN A 449 11.00 -21.34 11.24
N LEU A 450 10.84 -20.33 12.09
CA LEU A 450 9.78 -19.33 11.94
C LEU A 450 9.89 -18.58 10.61
N SER A 451 11.10 -18.20 10.20
CA SER A 451 11.35 -17.52 8.92
C SER A 451 11.02 -18.41 7.73
N LYS A 452 11.39 -19.70 7.78
CA LYS A 452 10.97 -20.68 6.77
C LYS A 452 9.45 -20.77 6.67
N GLU A 453 8.76 -20.97 7.79
CA GLU A 453 7.30 -21.04 7.81
C GLU A 453 6.61 -19.75 7.33
N LEU A 454 7.15 -18.58 7.71
CA LEU A 454 6.62 -17.29 7.29
C LEU A 454 6.80 -17.04 5.79
N PHE A 455 7.89 -17.52 5.20
CA PHE A 455 8.10 -17.44 3.76
C PHE A 455 7.23 -18.44 3.01
N GLU A 456 7.23 -19.71 3.42
CA GLU A 456 6.46 -20.77 2.74
C GLU A 456 4.95 -20.58 2.85
N LYS A 457 4.44 -20.14 4.01
CA LYS A 457 3.00 -20.04 4.27
C LYS A 457 2.43 -18.64 4.03
N LYS A 458 3.25 -17.58 4.16
CA LYS A 458 2.80 -16.18 4.12
C LYS A 458 3.63 -15.28 3.21
N TYR A 459 4.64 -15.81 2.51
CA TYR A 459 5.52 -15.07 1.60
C TYR A 459 6.18 -13.85 2.24
N ILE A 460 6.52 -13.92 3.53
CA ILE A 460 7.20 -12.83 4.23
C ILE A 460 8.72 -13.01 4.09
N PHE A 461 9.36 -12.05 3.44
CA PHE A 461 10.80 -12.05 3.23
C PHE A 461 11.56 -11.71 4.53
N SER A 462 12.65 -12.42 4.79
CA SER A 462 13.43 -12.27 6.03
C SER A 462 14.86 -11.87 5.76
N LEU A 463 15.39 -10.89 6.51
CA LEU A 463 16.83 -10.66 6.61
C LEU A 463 17.33 -10.86 8.04
N LYS A 464 18.54 -11.40 8.18
CA LYS A 464 19.22 -11.60 9.48
C LYS A 464 20.38 -10.62 9.64
N ILE A 465 20.48 -10.01 10.82
CA ILE A 465 21.69 -9.37 11.35
C ILE A 465 22.13 -10.24 12.51
N ASN A 466 23.25 -10.92 12.36
CA ASN A 466 23.93 -11.55 13.49
C ASN A 466 24.85 -10.50 14.15
N CYS A 467 24.50 -10.08 15.35
CA CYS A 467 25.25 -9.05 16.06
C CYS A 467 26.68 -9.45 16.41
N LEU A 468 26.99 -10.76 16.38
CA LEU A 468 28.36 -11.26 16.55
C LEU A 468 29.26 -10.94 15.33
N ASP A 469 28.71 -10.78 14.13
CA ASP A 469 29.50 -10.52 12.91
C ASP A 469 29.87 -9.04 12.78
N ILE A 470 29.03 -8.17 13.35
CA ILE A 470 29.24 -6.72 13.39
C ILE A 470 29.91 -6.25 14.69
N ARG A 471 30.28 -7.18 15.58
CA ARG A 471 30.99 -6.87 16.83
C ARG A 471 32.32 -6.18 16.53
N ASN A 472 32.71 -5.25 17.40
CA ASN A 472 33.96 -4.48 17.31
C ASN A 472 34.11 -3.62 16.04
N GLN A 473 33.02 -3.32 15.33
CA GLN A 473 33.02 -2.29 14.31
C GLN A 473 32.94 -0.88 14.93
N LYS A 474 33.05 0.17 14.10
CA LYS A 474 32.76 1.54 14.54
C LYS A 474 31.25 1.69 14.74
N ALA A 475 30.82 2.43 15.76
CA ALA A 475 29.40 2.67 16.04
C ALA A 475 28.62 3.15 14.80
N SER A 476 29.22 4.06 14.00
CA SER A 476 28.61 4.54 12.75
C SER A 476 28.34 3.43 11.73
N LYS A 477 29.26 2.47 11.59
CA LYS A 477 29.11 1.33 10.67
C LYS A 477 28.01 0.37 11.13
N ILE A 478 27.90 0.16 12.44
CA ILE A 478 26.81 -0.65 13.01
C ILE A 478 25.47 -0.02 12.68
N VAL A 479 25.30 1.29 12.91
CA VAL A 479 24.06 2.03 12.60
C VAL A 479 23.75 1.98 11.10
N GLU A 480 24.74 2.19 10.24
CA GLU A 480 24.61 2.13 8.78
C GLU A 480 24.14 0.75 8.30
N GLU A 481 24.64 -0.34 8.89
CA GLU A 481 24.22 -1.70 8.56
C GLU A 481 22.73 -1.94 8.87
N PHE A 482 22.25 -1.46 10.02
CA PHE A 482 20.82 -1.51 10.36
C PHE A 482 19.99 -0.67 9.38
N GLN A 483 20.42 0.56 9.06
CA GLN A 483 19.70 1.44 8.13
C GLN A 483 19.58 0.83 6.74
N LYS A 484 20.69 0.29 6.20
CA LYS A 484 20.75 -0.35 4.88
C LYS A 484 19.77 -1.52 4.79
N LYS A 485 19.79 -2.43 5.78
CA LYS A 485 18.88 -3.59 5.78
C LYS A 485 17.43 -3.19 6.01
N LEU A 486 17.14 -2.24 6.90
CA LEU A 486 15.77 -1.74 7.09
C LEU A 486 15.24 -1.06 5.82
N LEU A 487 16.07 -0.28 5.10
CA LEU A 487 15.66 0.35 3.84
C LEU A 487 15.35 -0.70 2.77
N TYR A 488 16.19 -1.73 2.65
CA TYR A 488 15.96 -2.85 1.73
C TYR A 488 14.71 -3.67 2.08
N LEU A 489 14.45 -3.87 3.38
CA LEU A 489 13.22 -4.53 3.82
C LEU A 489 11.97 -3.70 3.49
N LYS A 490 12.05 -2.37 3.55
CA LYS A 490 10.93 -1.49 3.13
C LYS A 490 10.60 -1.66 1.65
N THR A 491 11.61 -1.89 0.80
CA THR A 491 11.41 -2.11 -0.64
C THR A 491 10.93 -3.52 -0.99
N THR A 492 11.08 -4.49 -0.07
CA THR A 492 10.73 -5.92 -0.27
C THR A 492 9.55 -6.37 0.61
N TYR A 493 8.71 -5.42 1.02
CA TYR A 493 7.58 -5.68 1.91
C TYR A 493 6.50 -6.58 1.22
N PRO A 494 5.90 -7.60 1.87
CA PRO A 494 5.97 -7.93 3.30
C PRO A 494 7.28 -8.58 3.69
N SER A 495 7.90 -8.03 4.74
CA SER A 495 9.22 -8.45 5.17
C SER A 495 9.40 -8.27 6.67
N HIS A 496 10.42 -8.92 7.25
CA HIS A 496 10.83 -8.71 8.64
C HIS A 496 12.34 -8.70 8.81
N LEU A 497 12.80 -8.14 9.92
CA LEU A 497 14.20 -8.16 10.32
C LEU A 497 14.40 -9.11 11.51
N ILE A 498 15.40 -9.97 11.42
CA ILE A 498 15.92 -10.76 12.53
C ILE A 498 17.20 -10.09 13.04
N VAL A 499 17.28 -9.87 14.34
CA VAL A 499 18.46 -9.38 15.04
C VAL A 499 18.90 -10.44 16.04
N ASP A 500 19.84 -11.27 15.62
CA ASP A 500 20.31 -12.42 16.40
C ASP A 500 21.49 -12.02 17.31
N ASN A 501 21.54 -12.58 18.52
CA ASN A 501 22.56 -12.37 19.53
C ASN A 501 22.78 -10.89 19.90
N PHE A 502 21.70 -10.14 20.13
CA PHE A 502 21.74 -8.69 20.32
C PHE A 502 22.71 -8.22 21.42
N ASP A 503 22.91 -9.02 22.46
CA ASP A 503 23.87 -8.76 23.54
C ASP A 503 25.32 -8.61 23.03
N GLY A 504 25.62 -9.26 21.90
CA GLY A 504 26.91 -9.25 21.23
C GLY A 504 27.29 -7.92 20.59
N ILE A 505 26.40 -6.91 20.57
CA ILE A 505 26.73 -5.58 20.06
C ILE A 505 27.79 -4.94 20.97
N THR A 506 29.03 -4.98 20.49
CA THR A 506 30.18 -4.23 21.00
C THR A 506 30.77 -3.40 19.87
N PHE A 507 31.37 -2.25 20.19
CA PHE A 507 32.09 -1.42 19.23
C PHE A 507 33.46 -1.08 19.81
N LYS A 508 34.42 -0.74 18.95
CA LYS A 508 35.79 -0.39 19.37
C LYS A 508 35.79 0.96 20.09
N THR A 509 36.17 0.98 21.37
CA THR A 509 36.53 2.19 22.13
C THR A 509 37.88 2.02 22.79
N ASN A 510 38.62 3.13 22.92
CA ASN A 510 39.97 3.13 23.50
C ASN A 510 39.96 3.28 25.04
N ASN A 511 38.82 3.63 25.64
CA ASN A 511 38.63 3.80 27.09
C ASN A 511 37.43 2.98 27.58
N ASP A 512 37.53 2.37 28.77
CA ASP A 512 36.49 1.51 29.35
C ASP A 512 35.29 2.28 29.92
N GLU A 513 35.47 3.48 30.48
CA GLU A 513 34.34 4.29 30.98
C GLU A 513 33.51 4.87 29.83
N ASP A 514 34.17 5.35 28.77
CA ASP A 514 33.51 5.82 27.55
C ASP A 514 32.76 4.69 26.83
N ARG A 515 33.12 3.43 27.09
CA ARG A 515 32.51 2.24 26.50
C ARG A 515 31.06 2.06 26.93
N ILE A 516 30.75 2.21 28.22
CA ILE A 516 29.38 2.00 28.74
C ILE A 516 28.45 3.11 28.23
N ARG A 517 28.88 4.38 28.32
CA ARG A 517 28.08 5.53 27.85
C ARG A 517 27.85 5.47 26.34
N SER A 518 28.88 5.13 25.58
CA SER A 518 28.77 5.01 24.13
C SER A 518 27.96 3.78 23.71
N LYS A 519 27.97 2.69 24.51
CA LYS A 519 27.12 1.51 24.29
C LYS A 519 25.64 1.83 24.51
N LYS A 520 25.32 2.54 25.60
CA LYS A 520 23.95 3.05 25.84
C LYS A 520 23.46 3.88 24.67
N LYS A 521 24.26 4.84 24.18
CA LYS A 521 23.90 5.70 23.04
C LYS A 521 23.65 4.89 21.77
N LEU A 522 24.57 3.98 21.42
CA LEU A 522 24.42 3.14 20.24
C LEU A 522 23.15 2.29 20.30
N ILE A 523 22.85 1.68 21.44
CA ILE A 523 21.64 0.88 21.64
C ILE A 523 20.38 1.76 21.43
N LYS A 524 20.34 2.97 22.01
CA LYS A 524 19.22 3.91 21.80
C LYS A 524 19.04 4.27 20.32
N ASP A 525 20.12 4.57 19.61
CA ASP A 525 20.08 4.93 18.18
C ASP A 525 19.53 3.77 17.33
N ILE A 526 19.97 2.54 17.59
CA ILE A 526 19.48 1.35 16.87
C ILE A 526 17.99 1.12 17.18
N PHE A 527 17.56 1.20 18.43
CA PHE A 527 16.14 1.02 18.78
C PHE A 527 15.24 2.10 18.18
N TYR A 528 15.71 3.34 18.10
CA TYR A 528 14.99 4.41 17.40
C TYR A 528 14.77 4.06 15.92
N LEU A 529 15.82 3.60 15.22
CA LEU A 529 15.71 3.16 13.82
C LEU A 529 14.74 2.00 13.65
N MET A 530 14.82 1.00 14.53
CA MET A 530 13.93 -0.16 14.54
C MET A 530 12.46 0.25 14.69
N LYS A 531 12.15 1.12 15.66
CA LYS A 531 10.79 1.63 15.92
C LYS A 531 10.24 2.45 14.75
N MET A 532 11.04 3.35 14.19
CA MET A 532 10.63 4.21 13.07
C MET A 532 10.43 3.46 11.75
N SER A 533 10.99 2.24 11.63
CA SER A 533 10.91 1.46 10.40
C SER A 533 9.50 0.94 10.09
N LYS A 534 8.67 0.70 11.12
CA LYS A 534 7.36 -0.01 11.04
C LYS A 534 7.44 -1.43 10.45
N ILE A 535 8.64 -1.98 10.25
CA ILE A 535 8.86 -3.35 9.78
C ILE A 535 8.81 -4.29 11.00
N PRO A 536 8.16 -5.46 10.97
CA PRO A 536 8.27 -6.45 12.04
C PRO A 536 9.74 -6.82 12.36
N ILE A 537 10.12 -6.86 13.63
CA ILE A 537 11.50 -7.16 14.07
C ILE A 537 11.46 -8.23 15.15
N ILE A 538 12.32 -9.25 15.03
CA ILE A 538 12.52 -10.27 16.06
C ILE A 538 13.95 -10.17 16.57
N ILE A 539 14.11 -9.98 17.88
CA ILE A 539 15.40 -9.86 18.55
C ILE A 539 15.65 -11.11 19.40
N THR A 540 16.83 -11.72 19.33
CA THR A 540 17.27 -12.72 20.31
C THR A 540 18.29 -12.15 21.27
N SER A 541 18.22 -12.61 22.51
CA SER A 541 19.19 -12.23 23.54
C SER A 541 19.39 -13.37 24.56
N CYS A 542 20.59 -13.43 25.13
CA CYS A 542 20.97 -14.33 26.22
C CYS A 542 20.81 -13.69 27.62
N THR A 543 20.80 -12.37 27.70
CA THR A 543 20.87 -11.61 28.95
C THR A 543 19.91 -10.41 28.92
N ASN A 544 19.32 -10.05 30.07
CA ASN A 544 18.46 -8.86 30.14
C ASN A 544 19.27 -7.56 30.30
N ASP A 545 20.61 -7.62 30.26
CA ASP A 545 21.49 -6.49 30.55
C ASP A 545 21.22 -5.31 29.61
N PHE A 546 20.86 -5.57 28.35
CA PHE A 546 20.56 -4.50 27.41
C PHE A 546 19.26 -3.76 27.73
N ILE A 547 18.28 -4.43 28.37
CA ILE A 547 17.02 -3.79 28.80
C ILE A 547 17.33 -2.68 29.82
N SER A 548 18.32 -2.91 30.69
CA SER A 548 18.76 -1.90 31.66
C SER A 548 19.33 -0.63 31.01
N PHE A 549 19.86 -0.72 29.78
CA PHE A 549 20.41 0.42 29.05
C PHE A 549 19.34 1.31 28.43
N ILE A 550 18.11 0.80 28.30
CA ILE A 550 17.04 1.46 27.56
C ILE A 550 16.24 2.43 28.46
N GLU A 551 16.27 2.27 29.80
CA GLU A 551 15.61 3.16 30.78
C GLU A 551 14.08 3.33 30.53
N ASN A 552 13.35 3.93 31.48
CA ASN A 552 11.87 3.99 31.50
C ASN A 552 11.21 4.67 30.27
N GLU A 553 11.99 5.29 29.38
CA GLU A 553 11.50 6.00 28.18
C GLU A 553 10.83 5.06 27.15
N TYR A 554 10.99 3.75 27.31
CA TYR A 554 10.55 2.77 26.34
C TYR A 554 9.71 1.64 26.96
N ILE A 555 8.96 1.94 28.03
CA ILE A 555 7.91 1.04 28.52
C ILE A 555 6.93 0.78 27.37
N GLY A 556 6.70 -0.50 27.02
CA GLY A 556 5.89 -0.91 25.86
C GLY A 556 6.66 -1.08 24.55
N LEU A 557 8.00 -1.09 24.57
CA LEU A 557 8.81 -1.24 23.36
C LEU A 557 8.72 -2.61 22.70
N PHE A 558 8.31 -3.65 23.42
CA PHE A 558 8.16 -4.99 22.86
C PHE A 558 6.68 -5.31 22.74
N LEU A 559 6.27 -5.76 21.55
CA LEU A 559 4.95 -6.32 21.31
C LEU A 559 4.75 -7.58 22.15
N LEU A 560 5.82 -8.37 22.21
CA LEU A 560 5.81 -9.68 22.81
C LEU A 560 7.22 -9.99 23.31
N GLU A 561 7.30 -10.38 24.57
CA GLU A 561 8.49 -10.86 25.23
C GLU A 561 8.27 -12.34 25.58
N ILE A 562 9.18 -13.21 25.12
CA ILE A 562 9.10 -14.67 25.33
C ILE A 562 10.38 -15.16 26.00
N ASP A 563 10.25 -15.71 27.21
CA ASP A 563 11.28 -16.49 27.88
C ASP A 563 11.29 -17.93 27.33
N ILE A 564 12.41 -18.37 26.77
CA ILE A 564 12.61 -19.76 26.39
C ILE A 564 12.93 -20.57 27.64
N PRO A 565 12.15 -21.63 27.96
CA PRO A 565 12.38 -22.44 29.13
C PRO A 565 13.73 -23.16 29.05
N GLN A 566 14.43 -23.25 30.18
CA GLN A 566 15.53 -24.20 30.31
C GLN A 566 14.94 -25.60 30.35
N LEU A 567 15.38 -26.47 29.44
CA LEU A 567 15.11 -27.90 29.55
C LEU A 567 15.88 -28.38 30.80
N ILE A 568 15.13 -28.74 31.85
CA ILE A 568 15.70 -29.41 33.01
C ILE A 568 16.24 -30.75 32.48
N GLN A 569 17.56 -30.93 32.55
CA GLN A 569 18.21 -32.22 32.30
C GLN A 569 17.87 -33.22 33.41
#